data_AF-A0A0C2H468-F1
#
_entry.id   AF-A0A0C2H468-F1
#
_cell.length_a   1.000
_cell.length_b   1.000
_cell.length_c   1.000
_cell.angle_alpha   90.00
_cell.angle_beta   90.00
_cell.angle_gamma   90.00
#
_symmetry.space_group_name_H-M   'P 1'
#
loop_
_entity.id
_entity.type
_entity.pdbx_description
1 polymer ?
#
loop_
_entity_poly.entity_id
_entity_poly.type
_entity_poly.pdbx_seq_one_letter_code
_entity_poly.pdbx_strand_id
1 'polypeptide(L)'
;MARAIAAKEGFEMVDDINEDYTHLAGTIVKIKKECRAAAPNHATRRISSNTRALLEKRRHMDRQANHLEYAVLSRLCRQRLAEDHANFVSSRLLDAAHSKRSLKVEKRALAEHRLSIPCLKAPDGSRCSSRPGMESIMANFYSALFRSGSGQTTAVLSPGEEVPPFLTSEVRHAIEAMPRGKAPGADGITVELLQACGPTLHTALARRFSHYLTKCEVPTAWKQSSTILLYKKGDKEDLENYRPITLLLVLYKVFMRCILTRIRKFSTLDHIITCCRLIQSAREYQEPLVLTFIDYKKAFDSVEPAKVWKALEEQGVERRYTKVLSECYLGCTVFRSFLNDIGVFVEKGVRRGDPVPPNLFAACLGSVIHSCDWSTFEVLIDGMRLNHLQFADDIVLITRSPGDVSEMLQLLHEEGRKAGLNINTMKTKVMRNTFSS
;
A
#
# COMPACT_ATOMS: atom_id res chain seq x y z
N MET A 1 -16.66 2.35 -26.93
CA MET A 1 -17.37 3.54 -26.41
C MET A 1 -16.42 4.51 -25.70
N ALA A 2 -15.82 4.16 -24.56
CA ALA A 2 -14.91 5.05 -23.82
C ALA A 2 -13.81 5.70 -24.67
N ARG A 3 -13.07 4.92 -25.47
CA ARG A 3 -12.05 5.43 -26.40
C ARG A 3 -12.59 6.48 -27.39
N ALA A 4 -13.79 6.30 -27.90
CA ALA A 4 -14.40 7.21 -28.87
C ALA A 4 -14.84 8.52 -28.22
N ILE A 5 -15.31 8.47 -26.96
CA ILE A 5 -15.65 9.66 -26.18
C ILE A 5 -14.38 10.40 -25.78
N ALA A 6 -13.38 9.68 -25.27
CA ALA A 6 -12.07 10.25 -24.92
C ALA A 6 -11.39 10.95 -26.10
N ALA A 7 -11.55 10.43 -27.32
CA ALA A 7 -11.04 11.06 -28.53
C ALA A 7 -11.68 12.42 -28.85
N LYS A 8 -12.88 12.71 -28.34
CA LYS A 8 -13.61 13.97 -28.54
C LYS A 8 -13.30 15.04 -27.48
N GLU A 9 -12.82 14.65 -26.30
CA GLU A 9 -12.66 15.56 -25.16
C GLU A 9 -11.37 16.40 -25.20
N GLY A 10 -10.40 16.09 -26.08
CA GLY A 10 -9.17 16.88 -26.30
C GLY A 10 -8.16 16.95 -25.13
N PHE A 11 -8.62 16.82 -23.88
CA PHE A 11 -7.86 16.90 -22.63
C PHE A 11 -6.94 18.12 -22.54
N GLU A 12 -7.48 19.31 -22.86
CA GLU A 12 -6.78 20.58 -22.77
C GLU A 12 -6.15 20.79 -21.38
N MET A 13 -4.95 21.38 -21.38
CA MET A 13 -4.18 21.62 -20.16
C MET A 13 -4.34 23.06 -19.69
N VAL A 14 -4.42 23.23 -18.38
CA VAL A 14 -4.40 24.54 -17.71
C VAL A 14 -3.07 24.69 -16.96
N ASP A 15 -2.61 25.93 -16.78
CA ASP A 15 -1.29 26.19 -16.17
C ASP A 15 -1.23 25.86 -14.67
N ASP A 16 -2.33 26.04 -13.93
CA ASP A 16 -2.40 25.63 -12.52
C ASP A 16 -2.56 24.10 -12.40
N ILE A 17 -1.65 23.46 -11.66
CA ILE A 17 -1.59 22.00 -11.54
C ILE A 17 -2.84 21.43 -10.86
N ASN A 18 -3.41 22.14 -9.89
CA ASN A 18 -4.56 21.64 -9.12
C ASN A 18 -5.85 21.76 -9.92
N GLU A 19 -6.04 22.89 -10.60
CA GLU A 19 -7.14 23.14 -11.51
C GLU A 19 -7.11 22.16 -12.69
N ASP A 20 -5.95 22.00 -13.34
CA ASP A 20 -5.75 21.05 -14.44
C ASP A 20 -6.07 19.61 -14.00
N TYR A 21 -5.61 19.19 -12.82
CA TYR A 21 -5.91 17.87 -12.29
C TYR A 21 -7.42 17.68 -12.05
N THR A 22 -8.08 18.69 -11.50
CA THR A 22 -9.52 18.66 -11.22
C THR A 22 -10.32 18.54 -12.53
N HIS A 23 -9.93 19.29 -13.56
CA HIS A 23 -10.53 19.22 -14.90
C HIS A 23 -10.30 17.84 -15.54
N LEU A 24 -9.07 17.31 -15.48
CA LEU A 24 -8.73 15.98 -15.99
C LEU A 24 -9.54 14.88 -15.31
N ALA A 25 -9.56 14.86 -13.97
CA ALA A 25 -10.29 13.86 -13.21
C ALA A 25 -11.80 13.96 -13.47
N GLY A 26 -12.34 15.19 -13.53
CA GLY A 26 -13.73 15.46 -13.89
C GLY A 26 -14.09 14.91 -15.28
N THR A 27 -13.24 15.14 -16.27
CA THR A 27 -13.40 14.64 -17.65
C THR A 27 -13.40 13.10 -17.69
N ILE A 28 -12.46 12.45 -16.99
CA ILE A 28 -12.41 10.99 -16.91
C ILE A 28 -13.68 10.43 -16.24
N VAL A 29 -14.17 11.07 -15.17
CA VAL A 29 -15.41 10.70 -14.50
C VAL A 29 -16.64 10.95 -15.39
N LYS A 30 -16.65 12.00 -16.20
CA LYS A 30 -17.68 12.27 -17.20
C LYS A 30 -17.72 11.15 -18.26
N ILE A 31 -16.57 10.77 -18.83
CA ILE A 31 -16.45 9.64 -19.76
C ILE A 31 -17.01 8.35 -19.12
N LYS A 32 -16.68 8.09 -17.84
CA LYS A 32 -17.23 6.95 -17.09
C LYS A 32 -18.75 6.99 -16.99
N LYS A 33 -19.34 8.16 -16.73
CA LYS A 33 -20.80 8.33 -16.64
C LYS A 33 -21.46 8.12 -18.00
N GLU A 34 -20.91 8.68 -19.07
CA GLU A 34 -21.45 8.52 -20.43
C GLU A 34 -21.33 7.09 -20.96
N CYS A 35 -20.29 6.36 -20.55
CA CYS A 35 -20.15 4.94 -20.89
C CYS A 35 -21.12 4.02 -20.13
N ARG A 36 -21.79 4.50 -19.08
CA ARG A 36 -22.78 3.69 -18.33
C ARG A 36 -24.10 3.69 -19.11
N ALA A 37 -24.31 2.65 -19.92
CA ALA A 37 -25.59 2.41 -20.61
C ALA A 37 -26.76 2.13 -19.65
N ALA A 38 -26.48 1.69 -18.42
CA ALA A 38 -27.41 1.63 -17.29
C ALA A 38 -26.59 1.54 -15.99
N ALA A 39 -27.15 1.98 -14.86
CA ALA A 39 -26.57 1.64 -13.56
C ALA A 39 -26.49 0.11 -13.47
N PRO A 40 -25.36 -0.50 -13.04
CA PRO A 40 -25.38 -1.90 -12.71
C PRO A 40 -26.51 -2.11 -11.70
N ASN A 41 -27.39 -3.07 -11.97
CA ASN A 41 -28.45 -3.52 -11.05
C ASN A 41 -27.80 -4.17 -9.81
N HIS A 42 -26.99 -3.43 -9.05
CA HIS A 42 -26.63 -3.79 -7.68
C HIS A 42 -27.84 -3.69 -6.75
N ALA A 43 -28.93 -3.11 -7.25
CA ALA A 43 -30.27 -3.20 -6.67
C ALA A 43 -31.02 -4.49 -7.09
N THR A 44 -30.34 -5.62 -7.34
CA THR A 44 -30.97 -6.90 -7.01
C THR A 44 -31.31 -6.83 -5.53
N ARG A 45 -32.60 -6.64 -5.22
CA ARG A 45 -33.08 -6.38 -3.86
C ARG A 45 -32.60 -7.53 -2.97
N ARG A 46 -31.56 -7.29 -2.16
CA ARG A 46 -31.01 -8.24 -1.17
C ARG A 46 -32.07 -8.79 -0.20
N ILE A 47 -33.19 -8.09 -0.11
CA ILE A 47 -34.31 -8.34 0.79
C ILE A 47 -35.59 -8.29 -0.05
N SER A 48 -36.45 -9.29 0.08
CA SER A 48 -37.73 -9.37 -0.60
C SER A 48 -38.70 -8.28 -0.15
N SER A 49 -39.71 -7.97 -0.96
CA SER A 49 -40.78 -7.02 -0.59
C SER A 49 -41.51 -7.44 0.68
N ASN A 50 -41.71 -8.74 0.88
CA ASN A 50 -42.39 -9.29 2.04
C ASN A 50 -41.58 -9.08 3.33
N THR A 51 -40.27 -9.31 3.30
CA THR A 51 -39.40 -9.08 4.45
C THR A 51 -39.29 -7.59 4.78
N ARG A 52 -39.32 -6.69 3.78
CA ARG A 52 -39.39 -5.24 4.02
C ARG A 52 -40.68 -4.83 4.73
N ALA A 53 -41.83 -5.35 4.30
CA ALA A 53 -43.10 -5.08 4.95
C ALA A 53 -43.11 -5.54 6.42
N LEU A 54 -42.48 -6.68 6.73
CA LEU A 54 -42.32 -7.16 8.11
C LEU A 54 -41.42 -6.24 8.96
N LEU A 55 -40.33 -5.73 8.37
CA LEU A 55 -39.42 -4.80 9.03
C LEU A 55 -40.09 -3.44 9.31
N GLU A 56 -40.91 -2.95 8.37
CA GLU A 56 -41.72 -1.74 8.56
C GLU A 56 -42.79 -1.96 9.63
N LYS A 57 -43.53 -3.08 9.59
CA LYS A 57 -44.48 -3.44 10.64
C LYS A 57 -43.82 -3.49 12.02
N ARG A 58 -42.59 -4.00 12.11
CA ARG A 58 -41.82 -4.01 13.36
C ARG A 58 -41.39 -2.61 13.80
N ARG A 59 -41.03 -1.73 12.86
CA ARG A 59 -40.59 -0.36 13.15
C ARG A 59 -41.70 0.49 13.76
N HIS A 60 -42.95 0.26 13.37
CA HIS A 60 -44.12 0.98 13.87
C HIS A 60 -44.82 0.30 15.06
N MET A 61 -44.29 -0.82 15.55
CA MET A 61 -44.88 -1.57 16.67
C MET A 61 -44.31 -1.08 18.00
N ASP A 62 -45.19 -0.73 18.93
CA ASP A 62 -44.79 -0.37 20.30
C ASP A 62 -44.30 -1.62 21.06
N ARG A 63 -43.08 -1.51 21.59
CA ARG A 63 -42.37 -2.59 22.27
C ARG A 63 -42.90 -2.86 23.67
N GLN A 64 -43.47 -1.85 24.34
CA GLN A 64 -43.98 -1.99 25.71
C GLN A 64 -45.41 -2.53 25.72
N ALA A 65 -46.27 -2.03 24.83
CA ALA A 65 -47.66 -2.50 24.72
C ALA A 65 -47.79 -3.93 24.18
N ASN A 66 -46.93 -4.33 23.23
CA ASN A 66 -47.07 -5.58 22.48
C ASN A 66 -45.82 -6.48 22.58
N HIS A 67 -45.29 -6.68 23.79
CA HIS A 67 -44.01 -7.38 24.02
C HIS A 67 -43.92 -8.76 23.35
N LEU A 68 -44.98 -9.59 23.45
CA LEU A 68 -45.01 -10.94 22.88
C LEU A 68 -45.03 -10.91 21.35
N GLU A 69 -45.89 -10.08 20.76
CA GLU A 69 -45.99 -9.91 19.31
C GLU A 69 -44.71 -9.32 18.72
N TYR A 70 -44.10 -8.36 19.41
CA TYR A 70 -42.81 -7.78 19.03
C TYR A 70 -41.70 -8.83 19.02
N ALA A 71 -41.68 -9.73 20.01
CA ALA A 71 -40.72 -10.83 20.08
C ALA A 71 -40.91 -11.84 18.93
N VAL A 72 -42.17 -12.22 18.64
CA VAL A 72 -42.52 -13.13 17.53
C VAL A 72 -42.18 -12.49 16.19
N LEU A 73 -42.56 -11.23 15.98
CA LEU A 73 -42.28 -10.48 14.75
C LEU A 73 -40.78 -10.26 14.56
N SER A 74 -40.02 -10.01 15.64
CA SER A 74 -38.56 -9.92 15.60
C SER A 74 -37.92 -11.25 15.20
N ARG A 75 -38.44 -12.39 15.70
CA ARG A 75 -37.98 -13.72 15.29
C ARG A 75 -38.27 -13.98 13.82
N LEU A 76 -39.48 -13.66 13.36
CA LEU A 76 -39.89 -13.80 11.96
C LEU A 76 -39.05 -12.92 11.02
N CYS A 77 -38.78 -11.66 11.40
CA CYS A 77 -37.90 -10.77 10.65
C CYS A 77 -36.49 -11.35 10.51
N ARG A 78 -35.91 -11.89 11.59
CA ARG A 78 -34.57 -12.52 11.55
C ARG A 78 -34.55 -13.74 10.63
N GLN A 79 -35.57 -14.59 10.71
CA GLN A 79 -35.68 -15.77 9.86
C GLN A 79 -35.79 -15.39 8.38
N ARG A 80 -36.71 -14.48 8.05
CA ARG A 80 -36.91 -14.02 6.66
C ARG A 80 -35.71 -13.28 6.08
N LEU A 81 -34.99 -12.51 6.90
CA LEU A 81 -33.72 -11.89 6.50
C LEU A 81 -32.64 -12.94 6.20
N ALA A 82 -32.55 -14.00 7.01
CA ALA A 82 -31.60 -15.08 6.78
C ALA A 82 -31.91 -15.85 5.49
N GLU A 83 -33.19 -16.15 5.24
CA GLU A 83 -33.67 -16.80 4.02
C GLU A 83 -33.41 -15.93 2.77
N ASP A 84 -33.78 -14.65 2.80
CA ASP A 84 -33.54 -13.72 1.69
C ASP A 84 -32.03 -13.58 1.39
N HIS A 85 -31.20 -13.51 2.43
CA HIS A 85 -29.75 -13.47 2.26
C HIS A 85 -29.20 -14.76 1.64
N ALA A 86 -29.65 -15.93 2.09
CA ALA A 86 -29.25 -17.22 1.52
C ALA A 86 -29.66 -17.34 0.04
N ASN A 87 -30.88 -16.93 -0.30
CA ASN A 87 -31.38 -16.92 -1.67
C ASN A 87 -30.58 -15.96 -2.56
N PHE A 88 -30.28 -14.76 -2.04
CA PHE A 88 -29.45 -13.78 -2.73
C PHE A 88 -28.03 -14.30 -3.00
N VAL A 89 -27.40 -14.93 -2.00
CA VAL A 89 -26.08 -15.56 -2.15
C VAL A 89 -26.12 -16.67 -3.20
N SER A 90 -27.13 -17.55 -3.14
CA SER A 90 -27.29 -18.68 -4.07
C SER A 90 -27.47 -18.19 -5.51
N SER A 91 -28.39 -17.26 -5.74
CA SER A 91 -28.64 -16.67 -7.07
C SER A 91 -27.39 -16.00 -7.64
N ARG A 92 -26.67 -15.21 -6.85
CA ARG A 92 -25.43 -14.57 -7.32
C ARG A 92 -24.32 -15.56 -7.68
N LEU A 93 -24.20 -16.65 -6.93
CA LEU A 93 -23.21 -17.69 -7.24
C LEU A 93 -23.60 -18.48 -8.49
N LEU A 94 -24.89 -18.78 -8.69
CA LEU A 94 -25.39 -19.40 -9.91
C LEU A 94 -25.15 -18.50 -11.13
N ASP A 95 -25.50 -17.22 -11.05
CA ASP A 95 -25.25 -16.24 -12.12
C ASP A 95 -23.76 -16.16 -12.48
N ALA A 96 -22.89 -16.21 -11.47
CA ALA A 96 -21.46 -16.22 -11.66
C ALA A 96 -20.99 -17.50 -12.37
N ALA A 97 -21.51 -18.67 -11.96
CA ALA A 97 -21.22 -19.95 -12.61
C ALA A 97 -21.64 -19.93 -14.09
N HIS A 98 -22.87 -19.50 -14.38
CA HIS A 98 -23.41 -19.39 -15.74
C HIS A 98 -22.63 -18.39 -16.59
N SER A 99 -22.19 -17.28 -16.00
CA SER A 99 -21.37 -16.26 -16.68
C SER A 99 -19.88 -16.62 -16.77
N LYS A 100 -19.46 -17.83 -16.36
CA LYS A 100 -18.05 -18.24 -16.23
C LYS A 100 -17.18 -17.25 -15.44
N ARG A 101 -17.77 -16.54 -14.47
CA ARG A 101 -17.08 -15.64 -13.54
C ARG A 101 -16.51 -16.43 -12.37
N SER A 102 -15.44 -15.92 -11.75
CA SER A 102 -14.77 -16.58 -10.63
C SER A 102 -15.69 -16.69 -9.41
N LEU A 103 -16.12 -17.90 -9.08
CA LEU A 103 -16.92 -18.19 -7.88
C LEU A 103 -16.20 -17.81 -6.58
N LYS A 104 -14.86 -17.86 -6.57
CA LYS A 104 -14.04 -17.46 -5.41
C LYS A 104 -14.12 -15.94 -5.16
N VAL A 105 -14.11 -15.14 -6.22
CA VAL A 105 -14.24 -13.67 -6.14
C VAL A 105 -15.64 -13.30 -5.71
N GLU A 106 -16.66 -13.97 -6.26
CA GLU A 106 -18.07 -13.72 -5.94
C GLU A 106 -18.41 -14.11 -4.50
N LYS A 107 -17.94 -15.27 -4.02
CA LYS A 107 -18.07 -15.67 -2.61
C LYS A 107 -17.40 -14.66 -1.67
N ARG A 108 -16.25 -14.10 -2.05
CA ARG A 108 -15.57 -13.03 -1.27
C ARG A 108 -16.36 -11.73 -1.28
N ALA A 109 -16.99 -11.36 -2.40
CA ALA A 109 -17.83 -10.17 -2.49
C ALA A 109 -19.15 -10.31 -1.70
N LEU A 110 -19.67 -11.54 -1.58
CA LEU A 110 -20.87 -11.85 -0.79
C LEU A 110 -20.58 -11.95 0.71
N ALA A 111 -19.36 -12.33 1.08
CA ALA A 111 -18.88 -12.38 2.45
C ALA A 111 -18.56 -10.98 3.01
N GLU A 112 -19.41 -9.96 2.76
CA GLU A 112 -19.34 -8.59 3.30
C GLU A 112 -19.44 -8.58 4.84
N HIS A 113 -18.51 -9.25 5.52
CA HIS A 113 -18.07 -8.85 6.84
C HIS A 113 -17.22 -7.61 6.63
N ARG A 114 -17.81 -6.43 6.82
CA ARG A 114 -17.01 -5.36 7.40
C ARG A 114 -16.44 -5.96 8.68
N LEU A 115 -15.14 -6.20 8.71
CA LEU A 115 -14.41 -6.57 9.91
C LEU A 115 -14.59 -5.41 10.89
N SER A 116 -15.72 -5.42 11.61
CA SER A 116 -15.97 -4.45 12.65
C SER A 116 -15.10 -4.87 13.81
N ILE A 117 -14.06 -4.08 14.08
CA ILE A 117 -13.31 -4.19 15.32
C ILE A 117 -14.32 -3.93 16.45
N PRO A 118 -14.58 -4.91 17.35
CA PRO A 118 -15.60 -4.76 18.39
C PRO A 118 -15.07 -3.97 19.59
N CYS A 119 -13.76 -4.00 19.82
CA CYS A 119 -13.08 -3.42 20.96
C CYS A 119 -11.61 -3.16 20.59
N LEU A 120 -11.00 -2.12 21.15
CA LEU A 120 -9.56 -1.87 21.10
C LEU A 120 -8.98 -1.79 22.50
N LYS A 121 -7.75 -2.27 22.68
CA LYS A 121 -6.97 -2.04 23.88
C LYS A 121 -6.36 -0.64 23.84
N ALA A 122 -6.58 0.12 24.90
CA ALA A 122 -5.91 1.39 25.14
C ALA A 122 -4.46 1.15 25.60
N PRO A 123 -3.59 2.18 25.58
CA PRO A 123 -2.19 2.06 25.99
C PRO A 123 -1.98 1.59 27.44
N ASP A 124 -2.96 1.84 28.32
CA ASP A 124 -2.99 1.40 29.71
C ASP A 124 -3.45 -0.07 29.87
N GLY A 125 -3.73 -0.76 28.76
CA GLY A 125 -4.22 -2.13 28.74
C GLY A 125 -5.74 -2.27 28.93
N SER A 126 -6.47 -1.18 29.16
CA SER A 126 -7.92 -1.20 29.30
C SER A 126 -8.63 -1.46 27.97
N ARG A 127 -9.81 -2.08 28.02
CA ARG A 127 -10.61 -2.43 26.83
C ARG A 127 -11.63 -1.34 26.55
N CYS A 128 -11.60 -0.78 25.35
CA CYS A 128 -12.52 0.25 24.88
C CYS A 128 -13.40 -0.26 23.74
N SER A 129 -14.72 -0.31 23.97
CA SER A 129 -15.73 -0.73 22.99
C SER A 129 -16.55 0.43 22.42
N SER A 130 -16.40 1.65 22.96
CA SER A 130 -17.12 2.82 22.45
C SER A 130 -16.47 3.31 21.15
N ARG A 131 -17.27 3.60 20.12
CA ARG A 131 -16.75 4.04 18.82
C ARG A 131 -15.89 5.31 18.93
N PRO A 132 -16.29 6.37 19.65
CA PRO A 132 -15.46 7.57 19.79
C PRO A 132 -14.16 7.29 20.57
N GLY A 133 -14.20 6.42 21.59
CA GLY A 133 -13.01 6.05 22.35
C GLY A 133 -12.02 5.26 21.50
N MET A 134 -12.51 4.31 20.70
CA MET A 134 -11.70 3.57 19.73
C MET A 134 -11.07 4.50 18.67
N GLU A 135 -11.82 5.49 18.17
CA GLU A 135 -11.31 6.50 17.23
C GLU A 135 -10.18 7.33 17.86
N SER A 136 -10.31 7.72 19.12
CA SER A 136 -9.25 8.42 19.87
C SER A 136 -8.00 7.55 20.07
N ILE A 137 -8.16 6.27 20.43
CA ILE A 137 -7.05 5.31 20.54
C ILE A 137 -6.32 5.17 19.20
N MET A 138 -7.07 5.04 18.10
CA MET A 138 -6.50 4.97 16.76
C MET A 138 -5.75 6.25 16.38
N ALA A 139 -6.35 7.42 16.62
CA ALA A 139 -5.74 8.70 16.32
C ALA A 139 -4.41 8.86 17.06
N ASN A 140 -4.39 8.59 18.37
CA ASN A 140 -3.19 8.69 19.19
C ASN A 140 -2.11 7.70 18.74
N PHE A 141 -2.47 6.44 18.50
CA PHE A 141 -1.54 5.41 18.07
C PHE A 141 -0.89 5.74 16.73
N TYR A 142 -1.67 6.07 15.70
CA TYR A 142 -1.14 6.36 14.37
C TYR A 142 -0.45 7.73 14.28
N SER A 143 -0.91 8.72 15.03
CA SER A 143 -0.20 10.01 15.11
C SER A 143 1.17 9.82 15.75
N ALA A 144 1.29 9.06 16.84
CA ALA A 144 2.59 8.73 17.42
C ALA A 144 3.45 7.87 16.49
N LEU A 145 2.84 6.91 15.78
CA LEU A 145 3.54 6.03 14.85
C LEU A 145 4.13 6.79 13.66
N PHE A 146 3.46 7.81 13.14
CA PHE A 146 3.91 8.57 11.96
C PHE A 146 4.59 9.90 12.27
N ARG A 147 4.69 10.29 13.54
CA ARG A 147 5.43 11.49 13.96
C ARG A 147 6.93 11.27 13.79
N SER A 148 7.62 12.21 13.15
CA SER A 148 9.08 12.17 13.05
C SER A 148 9.71 12.62 14.37
N GLY A 149 10.76 11.91 14.80
CA GLY A 149 11.57 12.29 15.96
C GLY A 149 12.73 13.21 15.60
N SER A 150 13.09 13.26 14.31
CA SER A 150 14.05 14.21 13.77
C SER A 150 13.30 15.44 13.32
N GLY A 151 13.49 16.59 13.97
CA GLY A 151 13.04 17.89 13.47
C GLY A 151 13.70 18.32 12.14
N GLN A 152 14.22 17.37 11.35
CA GLN A 152 14.72 17.60 10.01
C GLN A 152 13.53 17.77 9.08
N THR A 153 13.06 19.01 8.98
CA THR A 153 12.27 19.46 7.85
C THR A 153 12.99 19.02 6.58
N THR A 154 12.29 18.33 5.66
CA THR A 154 12.77 18.08 4.29
C THR A 154 13.35 19.39 3.75
N ALA A 155 14.67 19.49 3.72
CA ALA A 155 15.34 20.69 3.23
C ALA A 155 14.86 20.93 1.81
N VAL A 156 14.45 22.17 1.50
CA VAL A 156 14.00 22.55 0.16
C VAL A 156 15.12 22.23 -0.82
N LEU A 157 14.98 21.13 -1.55
CA LEU A 157 15.98 20.65 -2.49
C LEU A 157 16.04 21.64 -3.67
N SER A 158 17.25 22.09 -4.00
CA SER A 158 17.49 22.91 -5.20
C SER A 158 17.07 22.12 -6.45
N PRO A 159 16.50 22.76 -7.49
CA PRO A 159 16.20 22.05 -8.72
C PRO A 159 17.51 21.54 -9.34
N GLY A 160 17.64 20.21 -9.48
CA GLY A 160 18.74 19.58 -10.21
C GLY A 160 18.61 19.76 -11.72
N GLU A 161 19.42 19.02 -12.47
CA GLU A 161 19.46 19.07 -13.95
C GLU A 161 18.11 18.76 -14.61
N GLU A 162 17.98 19.17 -15.88
CA GLU A 162 16.79 18.85 -16.66
C GLU A 162 16.72 17.36 -16.99
N VAL A 163 15.56 16.77 -16.72
CA VAL A 163 15.28 15.36 -17.04
C VAL A 163 14.39 15.28 -18.28
N PRO A 164 14.52 14.23 -19.11
CA PRO A 164 13.70 14.08 -20.30
C PRO A 164 12.19 14.03 -19.98
N PRO A 165 11.31 14.55 -20.86
CA PRO A 165 9.87 14.43 -20.68
C PRO A 165 9.41 12.97 -20.75
N PHE A 166 8.24 12.66 -20.19
CA PHE A 166 7.61 11.35 -20.29
C PHE A 166 7.09 11.09 -21.71
N LEU A 167 7.40 9.90 -22.22
CA LEU A 167 6.87 9.41 -23.48
C LEU A 167 5.47 8.81 -23.30
N THR A 168 4.65 8.95 -24.33
CA THR A 168 3.32 8.32 -24.36
C THR A 168 3.40 6.79 -24.21
N SER A 169 4.47 6.17 -24.74
CA SER A 169 4.73 4.74 -24.62
C SER A 169 5.03 4.31 -23.18
N GLU A 170 5.73 5.13 -22.40
CA GLU A 170 6.02 4.87 -20.98
C GLU A 170 4.72 4.86 -20.18
N VAL A 171 3.88 5.88 -20.37
CA VAL A 171 2.57 5.98 -19.71
C VAL A 171 1.65 4.83 -20.12
N ARG A 172 1.62 4.48 -21.40
CA ARG A 172 0.85 3.33 -21.91
C ARG A 172 1.28 2.03 -21.19
N HIS A 173 2.58 1.72 -21.18
CA HIS A 173 3.10 0.52 -20.50
C HIS A 173 2.79 0.54 -19.00
N ALA A 174 2.91 1.70 -18.35
CA ALA A 174 2.57 1.83 -16.93
C ALA A 174 1.09 1.49 -16.67
N ILE A 175 0.17 1.99 -17.48
CA ILE A 175 -1.28 1.74 -17.35
C ILE A 175 -1.65 0.29 -17.70
N GLU A 176 -1.12 -0.25 -18.79
CA GLU A 176 -1.44 -1.60 -19.27
C GLU A 176 -0.91 -2.69 -18.34
N ALA A 177 0.24 -2.46 -17.69
CA ALA A 177 0.80 -3.38 -16.72
C ALA A 177 0.08 -3.37 -15.35
N MET A 178 -0.87 -2.47 -15.11
CA MET A 178 -1.61 -2.43 -13.85
C MET A 178 -2.70 -3.51 -13.79
N PRO A 179 -2.81 -4.24 -12.67
CA PRO A 179 -3.82 -5.27 -12.50
C PRO A 179 -5.23 -4.68 -12.41
N ARG A 180 -6.17 -5.35 -13.06
CA ARG A 180 -7.61 -5.04 -13.02
C ARG A 180 -8.26 -5.50 -11.70
N GLY A 181 -9.44 -4.97 -11.40
CA GLY A 181 -10.26 -5.31 -10.24
C GLY A 181 -9.77 -4.73 -8.92
N LYS A 182 -8.93 -3.69 -8.95
CA LYS A 182 -8.43 -3.00 -7.75
C LYS A 182 -9.38 -1.88 -7.33
N ALA A 183 -9.45 -1.63 -6.02
CA ALA A 183 -10.27 -0.55 -5.48
C ALA A 183 -9.78 0.82 -5.99
N PRO A 184 -10.69 1.72 -6.42
CA PRO A 184 -10.33 3.07 -6.82
C PRO A 184 -9.93 3.92 -5.61
N GLY A 185 -9.31 5.07 -5.87
CA GLY A 185 -9.12 6.13 -4.89
C GLY A 185 -10.41 6.90 -4.61
N ALA A 186 -10.30 8.03 -3.90
CA ALA A 186 -11.44 8.87 -3.55
C ALA A 186 -12.16 9.48 -4.77
N ASP A 187 -11.45 9.63 -5.90
CA ASP A 187 -11.98 10.12 -7.18
C ASP A 187 -12.84 9.10 -7.94
N GLY A 188 -12.84 7.83 -7.52
CA GLY A 188 -13.60 6.77 -8.17
C GLY A 188 -13.07 6.37 -9.56
N ILE A 189 -11.88 6.82 -9.96
CA ILE A 189 -11.22 6.43 -11.22
C ILE A 189 -10.61 5.03 -11.04
N THR A 190 -10.84 4.15 -12.02
CA THR A 190 -10.31 2.77 -12.00
C THR A 190 -9.30 2.55 -13.12
N VAL A 191 -8.47 1.51 -12.98
CA VAL A 191 -7.46 1.15 -14.00
C VAL A 191 -8.11 0.78 -15.33
N GLU A 192 -9.25 0.07 -15.30
CA GLU A 192 -9.98 -0.35 -16.51
C GLU A 192 -10.47 0.86 -17.30
N LEU A 193 -10.88 1.92 -16.60
CA LEU A 193 -11.31 3.16 -17.25
C LEU A 193 -10.15 3.81 -18.00
N LEU A 194 -8.97 3.91 -17.37
CA LEU A 194 -7.78 4.46 -18.03
C LEU A 194 -7.38 3.62 -19.25
N GLN A 195 -7.36 2.29 -19.11
CA GLN A 195 -7.09 1.35 -20.20
C GLN A 195 -8.12 1.48 -21.34
N ALA A 196 -9.39 1.77 -21.02
CA ALA A 196 -10.45 1.90 -22.01
C ALA A 196 -10.45 3.26 -22.75
N CYS A 197 -9.93 4.33 -22.15
CA CYS A 197 -9.79 5.64 -22.79
C CYS A 197 -8.72 5.66 -23.89
N GLY A 198 -7.66 4.86 -23.75
CA GLY A 198 -6.70 4.60 -24.81
C GLY A 198 -5.72 5.76 -25.12
N PRO A 199 -5.14 5.81 -26.34
CA PRO A 199 -3.97 6.64 -26.66
C PRO A 199 -4.13 8.14 -26.43
N THR A 200 -5.33 8.70 -26.66
CA THR A 200 -5.59 10.12 -26.45
C THR A 200 -5.36 10.52 -25.00
N LEU A 201 -5.87 9.72 -24.06
CA LEU A 201 -5.62 9.93 -22.63
C LEU A 201 -4.16 9.69 -22.28
N HIS A 202 -3.52 8.64 -22.82
CA HIS A 202 -2.11 8.35 -22.54
C HIS A 202 -1.19 9.52 -22.93
N THR A 203 -1.48 10.15 -24.07
CA THR A 203 -0.73 11.33 -24.57
C THR A 203 -0.96 12.53 -23.66
N ALA A 204 -2.21 12.78 -23.27
CA ALA A 204 -2.57 13.86 -22.36
C ALA A 204 -1.92 13.71 -20.97
N LEU A 205 -1.84 12.47 -20.46
CA LEU A 205 -1.15 12.15 -19.21
C LEU A 205 0.36 12.33 -19.32
N ALA A 206 0.99 11.91 -20.43
CA ALA A 206 2.43 12.08 -20.64
C ALA A 206 2.85 13.56 -20.62
N ARG A 207 2.06 14.44 -21.26
CA ARG A 207 2.27 15.89 -21.21
C ARG A 207 2.18 16.45 -19.79
N ARG A 208 1.13 16.09 -19.04
CA ARG A 208 0.93 16.52 -17.65
C ARG A 208 2.01 16.01 -16.70
N PHE A 209 2.37 14.74 -16.80
CA PHE A 209 3.44 14.16 -15.97
C PHE A 209 4.78 14.82 -16.24
N SER A 210 5.07 15.18 -17.49
CA SER A 210 6.27 15.95 -17.84
C SER A 210 6.23 17.36 -17.24
N HIS A 211 5.05 18.00 -17.25
CA HIS A 211 4.84 19.30 -16.63
C HIS A 211 5.06 19.26 -15.10
N TYR A 212 4.49 18.26 -14.42
CA TYR A 212 4.68 18.04 -12.98
C TYR A 212 6.16 17.81 -12.64
N LEU A 213 6.85 17.03 -13.46
CA LEU A 213 8.29 16.78 -13.29
C LEU A 213 9.13 18.03 -13.51
N THR A 214 8.77 18.87 -14.47
CA THR A 214 9.48 20.13 -14.78
C THR A 214 9.30 21.15 -13.66
N LYS A 215 8.07 21.36 -13.18
CA LYS A 215 7.76 22.26 -12.06
C LYS A 215 8.22 21.71 -10.70
N CYS A 216 8.54 20.43 -10.62
CA CYS A 216 8.78 19.72 -9.36
C CYS A 216 7.59 19.77 -8.40
N GLU A 217 6.37 19.79 -8.93
CA GLU A 217 5.12 19.97 -8.19
C GLU A 217 4.10 18.92 -8.62
N VAL A 218 3.22 18.52 -7.69
CA VAL A 218 2.16 17.55 -7.94
C VAL A 218 0.81 18.05 -7.43
N PRO A 219 -0.31 17.56 -7.98
CA PRO A 219 -1.63 17.94 -7.52
C PRO A 219 -1.80 17.71 -6.02
N THR A 220 -2.36 18.70 -5.31
CA THR A 220 -2.63 18.63 -3.86
C THR A 220 -3.55 17.46 -3.51
N ALA A 221 -4.44 17.08 -4.43
CA ALA A 221 -5.27 15.89 -4.29
C ALA A 221 -4.47 14.58 -4.09
N TRP A 222 -3.22 14.51 -4.57
CA TRP A 222 -2.34 13.35 -4.40
C TRP A 222 -1.70 13.28 -3.00
N LYS A 223 -1.67 14.42 -2.30
CA LYS A 223 -1.16 14.54 -0.93
C LYS A 223 -2.19 14.07 0.11
N GLN A 224 -3.46 13.95 -0.30
CA GLN A 224 -4.54 13.41 0.51
C GLN A 224 -4.79 11.94 0.17
N SER A 225 -4.84 11.08 1.17
CA SER A 225 -5.07 9.66 0.96
C SER A 225 -6.03 9.06 1.97
N SER A 226 -6.75 8.01 1.55
CA SER A 226 -7.69 7.30 2.42
C SER A 226 -7.08 5.99 2.89
N THR A 227 -6.96 5.78 4.19
CA THR A 227 -6.35 4.58 4.77
C THR A 227 -7.39 3.69 5.44
N ILE A 228 -7.32 2.40 5.17
CA ILE A 228 -8.13 1.35 5.79
C ILE A 228 -7.24 0.42 6.61
N LEU A 229 -7.77 -0.12 7.72
CA LEU A 229 -7.05 -1.10 8.53
C LEU A 229 -7.35 -2.52 8.08
N LEU A 230 -6.30 -3.29 7.82
CA LEU A 230 -6.39 -4.71 7.51
C LEU A 230 -5.79 -5.53 8.64
N TYR A 231 -6.62 -6.32 9.32
CA TYR A 231 -6.14 -7.27 10.33
C TYR A 231 -5.18 -8.29 9.70
N LYS A 232 -4.01 -8.48 10.33
CA LYS A 232 -2.99 -9.43 9.86
C LYS A 232 -3.07 -10.77 10.60
N LYS A 233 -2.82 -10.77 11.91
CA LYS A 233 -2.76 -11.95 12.80
C LYS A 233 -2.62 -11.51 14.26
N GLY A 234 -2.82 -12.40 15.23
CA GLY A 234 -2.65 -12.09 16.66
C GLY A 234 -3.93 -11.59 17.33
N ASP A 235 -3.81 -10.82 18.40
CA ASP A 235 -4.96 -10.25 19.09
C ASP A 235 -5.66 -9.19 18.20
N LYS A 236 -6.98 -9.33 18.02
CA LYS A 236 -7.78 -8.40 17.22
C LYS A 236 -8.06 -7.08 17.94
N GLU A 237 -7.82 -7.01 19.25
CA GLU A 237 -8.01 -5.78 20.03
C GLU A 237 -6.77 -4.89 20.03
N ASP A 238 -5.64 -5.42 19.57
CA ASP A 238 -4.36 -4.71 19.52
C ASP A 238 -4.12 -4.13 18.12
N LEU A 239 -3.91 -2.81 18.05
CA LEU A 239 -3.65 -2.09 16.80
C LEU A 239 -2.32 -2.48 16.15
N GLU A 240 -1.36 -3.02 16.89
CA GLU A 240 -0.10 -3.52 16.33
C GLU A 240 -0.30 -4.66 15.32
N ASN A 241 -1.40 -5.40 15.47
CA ASN A 241 -1.77 -6.53 14.65
C ASN A 241 -2.52 -6.14 13.37
N TYR A 242 -2.75 -4.84 13.17
CA TYR A 242 -3.37 -4.28 11.96
C TYR A 242 -2.32 -3.67 11.04
N ARG A 243 -2.62 -3.70 9.75
CA ARG A 243 -1.84 -3.03 8.71
C ARG A 243 -2.64 -1.85 8.18
N PRO A 244 -2.13 -0.61 8.26
CA PRO A 244 -2.72 0.49 7.50
C PRO A 244 -2.46 0.24 6.00
N ILE A 245 -3.51 0.27 5.19
CA ILE A 245 -3.44 0.17 3.73
C ILE A 245 -4.03 1.45 3.15
N THR A 246 -3.21 2.20 2.44
CA THR A 246 -3.57 3.48 1.85
C THR A 246 -4.11 3.29 0.43
N LEU A 247 -5.34 3.72 0.22
CA LEU A 247 -6.02 3.77 -1.06
C LEU A 247 -5.62 5.06 -1.79
N LEU A 248 -4.57 4.95 -2.60
CA LEU A 248 -4.06 6.05 -3.42
C LEU A 248 -4.81 6.15 -4.75
N LEU A 249 -4.88 7.38 -5.27
CA LEU A 249 -5.49 7.68 -6.57
C LEU A 249 -4.79 6.91 -7.70
N VAL A 250 -5.54 6.49 -8.72
CA VAL A 250 -4.98 5.65 -9.79
C VAL A 250 -3.99 6.45 -10.63
N LEU A 251 -4.28 7.72 -10.93
CA LEU A 251 -3.37 8.59 -11.69
C LEU A 251 -2.04 8.81 -10.96
N TYR A 252 -2.07 8.98 -9.64
CA TYR A 252 -0.87 9.00 -8.80
C TYR A 252 -0.04 7.73 -8.99
N LYS A 253 -0.67 6.54 -8.91
CA LYS A 253 0.04 5.26 -9.08
C LYS A 253 0.67 5.11 -10.46
N VAL A 254 0.00 5.59 -11.51
CA VAL A 254 0.55 5.58 -12.88
C VAL A 254 1.78 6.47 -12.95
N PHE A 255 1.70 7.70 -12.42
CA PHE A 255 2.82 8.63 -12.36
C PHE A 255 4.04 8.05 -11.63
N MET A 256 3.81 7.54 -10.42
CA MET A 256 4.86 6.93 -9.59
C MET A 256 5.50 5.74 -10.29
N ARG A 257 4.72 4.93 -11.02
CA ARG A 257 5.25 3.80 -11.80
C ARG A 257 6.11 4.26 -12.98
N CYS A 258 5.78 5.38 -13.63
CA CYS A 258 6.61 5.95 -14.71
C CYS A 258 7.96 6.42 -14.15
N ILE A 259 7.97 7.16 -13.03
CA ILE A 259 9.21 7.54 -12.33
C ILE A 259 10.00 6.28 -11.97
N LEU A 260 9.32 5.29 -11.39
CA LEU A 260 9.96 4.07 -10.93
C LEU A 260 10.69 3.32 -12.06
N THR A 261 10.07 3.21 -13.22
CA THR A 261 10.69 2.56 -14.38
C THR A 261 11.99 3.24 -14.81
N ARG A 262 12.12 4.56 -14.62
CA ARG A 262 13.34 5.30 -14.95
C ARG A 262 14.45 5.15 -13.91
N ILE A 263 14.10 4.97 -12.63
CA ILE A 263 15.08 4.86 -11.52
C ILE A 263 15.45 3.42 -11.16
N ARG A 264 14.69 2.40 -11.60
CA ARG A 264 14.95 1.00 -11.23
C ARG A 264 16.18 0.44 -11.93
N LYS A 265 17.06 -0.20 -11.15
CA LYS A 265 18.25 -0.93 -11.63
C LYS A 265 18.37 -2.41 -11.20
N PHE A 266 17.38 -3.01 -10.50
CA PHE A 266 17.57 -4.33 -9.87
C PHE A 266 16.58 -5.43 -10.28
N SER A 267 17.13 -6.63 -10.51
CA SER A 267 16.45 -7.91 -10.84
C SER A 267 16.44 -8.87 -9.64
N THR A 268 15.43 -9.73 -9.57
CA THR A 268 15.13 -10.58 -8.40
C THR A 268 15.69 -12.01 -8.48
N LEU A 269 16.02 -12.48 -9.68
CA LEU A 269 16.43 -13.88 -9.92
C LEU A 269 17.86 -14.16 -9.46
N ASP A 270 18.73 -13.16 -9.58
CA ASP A 270 20.17 -13.33 -9.35
C ASP A 270 20.46 -13.66 -7.88
N HIS A 271 19.78 -13.03 -6.93
CA HIS A 271 19.99 -13.23 -5.49
C HIS A 271 19.63 -14.64 -4.99
N ILE A 272 18.53 -15.23 -5.48
CA ILE A 272 18.12 -16.58 -5.07
C ILE A 272 19.15 -17.60 -5.58
N ILE A 273 19.60 -17.42 -6.82
CA ILE A 273 20.63 -18.28 -7.42
C ILE A 273 21.93 -18.15 -6.63
N THR A 274 22.33 -16.93 -6.24
CA THR A 274 23.51 -16.70 -5.39
C THR A 274 23.37 -17.41 -4.05
N CYS A 275 22.27 -17.26 -3.31
CA CYS A 275 22.03 -17.99 -2.06
C CYS A 275 22.17 -19.51 -2.22
N CYS A 276 21.58 -20.08 -3.27
CA CYS A 276 21.69 -21.51 -3.55
C CYS A 276 23.14 -21.93 -3.83
N ARG A 277 23.88 -21.14 -4.62
CA ARG A 277 25.30 -21.38 -4.92
C ARG A 277 26.17 -21.29 -3.67
N LEU A 278 25.94 -20.29 -2.81
CA LEU A 278 26.66 -20.13 -1.54
C LEU A 278 26.49 -21.37 -0.64
N ILE A 279 25.26 -21.84 -0.47
CA ILE A 279 24.97 -23.03 0.36
C ILE A 279 25.59 -24.29 -0.24
N GLN A 280 25.54 -24.44 -1.56
CA GLN A 280 26.15 -25.57 -2.27
C GLN A 280 27.67 -25.57 -2.12
N SER A 281 28.32 -24.45 -2.41
CA SER A 281 29.76 -24.28 -2.30
C SER A 281 30.24 -24.54 -0.87
N ALA A 282 29.61 -23.93 0.13
CA ALA A 282 30.00 -24.14 1.53
C ALA A 282 29.85 -25.61 1.96
N ARG A 283 28.86 -26.33 1.40
CA ARG A 283 28.69 -27.77 1.65
C ARG A 283 29.75 -28.62 0.95
N GLU A 284 30.08 -28.29 -0.29
CA GLU A 284 31.06 -29.01 -1.11
C GLU A 284 32.47 -28.89 -0.53
N TYR A 285 32.86 -27.68 -0.12
CA TYR A 285 34.18 -27.40 0.46
C TYR A 285 34.24 -27.54 1.98
N GLN A 286 33.14 -27.91 2.64
CA GLN A 286 33.05 -28.06 4.11
C GLN A 286 33.45 -26.79 4.89
N GLU A 287 33.22 -25.62 4.29
CA GLU A 287 33.55 -24.33 4.88
C GLU A 287 32.47 -23.89 5.88
N PRO A 288 32.83 -23.23 6.99
CA PRO A 288 31.87 -22.67 7.93
C PRO A 288 31.03 -21.58 7.26
N LEU A 289 29.70 -21.68 7.39
CA LEU A 289 28.77 -20.72 6.81
C LEU A 289 27.64 -20.43 7.79
N VAL A 290 27.47 -19.15 8.09
CA VAL A 290 26.36 -18.61 8.87
C VAL A 290 25.61 -17.59 8.01
N LEU A 291 24.30 -17.81 7.86
CA LEU A 291 23.38 -16.94 7.15
C LEU A 291 22.40 -16.33 8.15
N THR A 292 22.37 -15.00 8.24
CA THR A 292 21.47 -14.28 9.15
C THR A 292 20.42 -13.51 8.37
N PHE A 293 19.18 -13.94 8.47
CA PHE A 293 18.01 -13.34 7.81
C PHE A 293 17.39 -12.27 8.71
N ILE A 294 17.51 -11.01 8.30
CA ILE A 294 17.11 -9.85 9.10
C ILE A 294 15.68 -9.44 8.78
N ASP A 295 14.86 -9.25 9.82
CA ASP A 295 13.51 -8.67 9.71
C ASP A 295 13.48 -7.35 10.49
N TYR A 296 12.93 -6.28 9.90
CA TYR A 296 12.76 -4.99 10.58
C TYR A 296 11.34 -4.82 11.16
N LYS A 297 11.23 -4.20 12.34
CA LYS A 297 9.95 -3.86 12.96
C LYS A 297 9.27 -2.74 12.17
N LYS A 298 8.09 -3.02 11.59
CA LYS A 298 7.25 -2.04 10.87
C LYS A 298 8.09 -1.14 9.92
N ALA A 299 9.01 -1.75 9.16
CA ALA A 299 10.05 -1.06 8.40
C ALA A 299 9.51 0.07 7.51
N PHE A 300 8.48 -0.23 6.71
CA PHE A 300 7.81 0.76 5.88
C PHE A 300 7.17 1.90 6.68
N ASP A 301 6.67 1.66 7.89
CA ASP A 301 6.01 2.71 8.68
C ASP A 301 7.01 3.55 9.49
N SER A 302 8.27 3.11 9.61
CA SER A 302 9.26 3.69 10.53
C SER A 302 10.41 4.42 9.83
N VAL A 303 10.66 4.14 8.56
CA VAL A 303 11.77 4.75 7.79
C VAL A 303 11.62 6.27 7.69
N GLU A 304 12.71 7.00 7.87
CA GLU A 304 12.71 8.46 7.75
C GLU A 304 12.78 8.90 6.27
N PRO A 305 11.78 9.63 5.73
CA PRO A 305 11.77 10.01 4.32
C PRO A 305 13.00 10.82 3.89
N ALA A 306 13.49 11.71 4.75
CA ALA A 306 14.70 12.50 4.48
C ALA A 306 15.92 11.61 4.16
N LYS A 307 16.05 10.47 4.85
CA LYS A 307 17.13 9.50 4.61
C LYS A 307 16.94 8.74 3.31
N VAL A 308 15.69 8.43 2.95
CA VAL A 308 15.36 7.84 1.64
C VAL A 308 15.78 8.76 0.51
N TRP A 309 15.46 10.05 0.57
CA TRP A 309 15.80 11.00 -0.49
C TRP A 309 17.31 11.18 -0.62
N LYS A 310 18.03 11.29 0.50
CA LYS A 310 19.50 11.35 0.50
C LYS A 310 20.12 10.10 -0.11
N ALA A 311 19.61 8.91 0.23
CA ALA A 311 20.09 7.65 -0.30
C ALA A 311 19.89 7.53 -1.82
N LEU A 312 18.80 8.06 -2.36
CA LEU A 312 18.60 8.12 -3.81
C LEU A 312 19.61 9.05 -4.49
N GLU A 313 19.90 10.22 -3.91
CA GLU A 313 20.90 11.14 -4.44
C GLU A 313 22.31 10.51 -4.43
N GLU A 314 22.69 9.83 -3.34
CA GLU A 314 23.96 9.09 -3.24
C GLU A 314 24.09 7.98 -4.30
N GLN A 315 22.97 7.40 -4.74
CA GLN A 315 22.93 6.39 -5.81
C GLN A 315 22.90 6.99 -7.23
N GLY A 316 23.03 8.31 -7.34
CA GLY A 316 23.04 9.04 -8.61
C GLY A 316 21.65 9.21 -9.23
N VAL A 317 20.57 9.16 -8.44
CA VAL A 317 19.24 9.55 -8.92
C VAL A 317 19.16 11.07 -8.97
N GLU A 318 18.75 11.60 -10.12
CA GLU A 318 18.61 13.04 -10.32
C GLU A 318 17.71 13.70 -9.26
N ARG A 319 18.17 14.85 -8.76
CA ARG A 319 17.49 15.60 -7.68
C ARG A 319 16.07 16.03 -8.05
N ARG A 320 15.77 16.16 -9.35
CA ARG A 320 14.41 16.46 -9.84
C ARG A 320 13.42 15.32 -9.51
N TYR A 321 13.85 14.06 -9.62
CA TYR A 321 13.02 12.92 -9.22
C TYR A 321 12.86 12.86 -7.69
N THR A 322 13.93 13.05 -6.93
CA THR A 322 13.88 13.02 -5.46
C THR A 322 12.99 14.14 -4.91
N LYS A 323 13.02 15.34 -5.50
CA LYS A 323 12.15 16.46 -5.15
C LYS A 323 10.67 16.15 -5.40
N VAL A 324 10.32 15.66 -6.59
CA VAL A 324 8.93 15.28 -6.92
C VAL A 324 8.43 14.13 -6.03
N LEU A 325 9.30 13.16 -5.73
CA LEU A 325 8.99 12.08 -4.79
C LEU A 325 8.74 12.64 -3.39
N SER A 326 9.57 13.59 -2.92
CA SER A 326 9.37 14.23 -1.62
C SER A 326 8.04 14.97 -1.56
N GLU A 327 7.67 15.73 -2.61
CA GLU A 327 6.38 16.42 -2.72
C GLU A 327 5.19 15.47 -2.68
N CYS A 328 5.31 14.29 -3.28
CA CYS A 328 4.28 13.25 -3.23
C CYS A 328 4.03 12.72 -1.82
N TYR A 329 5.06 12.74 -0.97
CA TYR A 329 5.01 12.18 0.39
C TYR A 329 4.58 13.21 1.43
N LEU A 330 4.75 14.51 1.16
CA LEU A 330 4.15 15.59 1.94
C LEU A 330 2.63 15.44 1.97
N GLY A 331 2.01 15.38 3.15
CA GLY A 331 0.55 15.36 3.25
C GLY A 331 -0.03 14.70 4.51
N CYS A 332 -1.35 14.55 4.48
CA CYS A 332 -2.15 13.98 5.56
C CYS A 332 -2.89 12.75 5.04
N THR A 333 -2.92 11.68 5.84
CA THR A 333 -3.77 10.54 5.56
C THR A 333 -5.03 10.61 6.40
N VAL A 334 -6.17 10.30 5.79
CA VAL A 334 -7.44 10.17 6.45
C VAL A 334 -7.73 8.68 6.67
N PHE A 335 -7.78 8.25 7.92
CA PHE A 335 -8.25 6.90 8.26
C PHE A 335 -9.78 6.88 8.21
N ARG A 336 -10.34 6.03 7.35
CA ARG A 336 -11.78 5.76 7.39
C ARG A 336 -12.08 4.81 8.53
N SER A 337 -12.56 5.38 9.62
CA SER A 337 -12.86 4.63 10.84
C SER A 337 -14.34 4.22 10.89
N PHE A 338 -14.88 4.04 12.10
CA PHE A 338 -16.23 3.52 12.32
C PHE A 338 -17.31 4.56 12.02
N LEU A 339 -17.17 5.77 12.55
CA LEU A 339 -18.14 6.86 12.43
C LEU A 339 -17.53 8.06 11.70
N ASN A 340 -16.33 8.48 12.12
CA ASN A 340 -15.69 9.69 11.62
C ASN A 340 -14.40 9.41 10.87
N ASP A 341 -14.05 10.31 9.97
CA ASP A 341 -12.74 10.31 9.32
C ASP A 341 -11.69 10.87 10.31
N ILE A 342 -10.61 10.12 10.53
CA ILE A 342 -9.51 10.53 11.43
C ILE A 342 -8.36 11.04 10.58
N GLY A 343 -8.10 12.35 10.63
CA GLY A 343 -6.93 12.96 10.00
C GLY A 343 -5.66 12.69 10.79
N VAL A 344 -4.64 12.14 10.14
CA VAL A 344 -3.31 11.90 10.73
C VAL A 344 -2.25 12.41 9.77
N PHE A 345 -1.38 13.30 10.26
CA PHE A 345 -0.22 13.76 9.51
C PHE A 345 0.82 12.65 9.43
N VAL A 346 1.36 12.42 8.22
CA VAL A 346 2.37 11.40 7.98
C VAL A 346 3.72 12.08 7.81
N GLU A 347 4.53 12.09 8.87
CA GLU A 347 5.85 12.73 8.86
C GLU A 347 6.98 11.71 8.60
N LYS A 348 6.78 10.45 9.01
CA LYS A 348 7.69 9.34 8.72
C LYS A 348 6.98 8.11 8.14
N GLY A 349 7.77 7.22 7.58
CA GLY A 349 7.31 6.02 6.89
C GLY A 349 6.92 6.28 5.43
N VAL A 350 6.65 5.19 4.72
CA VAL A 350 6.24 5.15 3.33
C VAL A 350 4.85 4.50 3.18
N ARG A 351 4.02 5.09 2.31
CA ARG A 351 2.60 4.74 2.19
C ARG A 351 2.42 3.31 1.65
N ARG A 352 1.81 2.42 2.44
CA ARG A 352 1.50 1.05 2.02
C ARG A 352 0.38 1.04 0.99
N GLY A 353 0.68 0.71 -0.26
CA GLY A 353 -0.26 0.75 -1.38
C GLY A 353 0.25 1.60 -2.55
N ASP A 354 1.35 2.32 -2.34
CA ASP A 354 2.15 2.94 -3.38
C ASP A 354 2.97 1.84 -4.11
N PRO A 355 3.16 1.91 -5.45
CA PRO A 355 4.06 1.01 -6.17
C PRO A 355 5.57 1.16 -5.84
N VAL A 356 5.98 2.30 -5.30
CA VAL A 356 7.38 2.71 -5.12
C VAL A 356 8.07 2.31 -3.79
N PRO A 357 7.38 2.11 -2.65
CA PRO A 357 7.97 1.83 -1.34
C PRO A 357 9.02 0.71 -1.30
N PRO A 358 8.87 -0.45 -1.98
CA PRO A 358 9.89 -1.49 -1.91
C PRO A 358 11.25 -1.04 -2.46
N ASN A 359 11.26 -0.21 -3.51
CA ASN A 359 12.49 0.27 -4.12
C ASN A 359 13.09 1.43 -3.33
N LEU A 360 12.26 2.32 -2.78
CA LEU A 360 12.73 3.37 -1.86
C LEU A 360 13.34 2.79 -0.59
N PHE A 361 12.70 1.76 -0.04
CA PHE A 361 13.21 1.07 1.12
C PHE A 361 14.53 0.37 0.80
N ALA A 362 14.61 -0.34 -0.35
CA ALA A 362 15.85 -0.94 -0.80
C ALA A 362 16.98 0.09 -0.98
N ALA A 363 16.69 1.25 -1.58
CA ALA A 363 17.67 2.31 -1.74
C ALA A 363 18.18 2.83 -0.39
N CYS A 364 17.27 3.15 0.54
CA CYS A 364 17.62 3.59 1.88
C CYS A 364 18.48 2.55 2.62
N LEU A 365 18.07 1.28 2.54
CA LEU A 365 18.77 0.19 3.18
C LEU A 365 20.16 -0.06 2.56
N GLY A 366 20.30 0.12 1.25
CA GLY A 366 21.60 0.05 0.58
C GLY A 366 22.56 1.14 1.04
N SER A 367 22.07 2.37 1.26
CA SER A 367 22.87 3.46 1.85
C SER A 367 23.27 3.19 3.31
N VAL A 368 22.37 2.61 4.12
CA VAL A 368 22.68 2.15 5.48
C VAL A 368 23.80 1.10 5.46
N ILE A 369 23.68 0.09 4.60
CA ILE A 369 24.70 -0.97 4.45
C ILE A 369 26.04 -0.39 3.99
N HIS A 370 26.04 0.51 3.00
CA HIS A 370 27.26 1.16 2.53
C HIS A 370 27.96 1.99 3.61
N SER A 371 27.20 2.46 4.60
CA SER A 371 27.75 3.20 5.76
C SER A 371 28.33 2.28 6.83
N CYS A 372 28.10 0.96 6.76
CA CYS A 372 28.72 0.00 7.65
C CYS A 372 30.09 -0.43 7.11
N ASP A 373 31.14 -0.33 7.93
CA ASP A 373 32.44 -0.89 7.59
C ASP A 373 32.42 -2.41 7.78
N TRP A 374 32.20 -3.13 6.69
CA TRP A 374 32.19 -4.60 6.65
C TRP A 374 33.37 -5.20 5.87
N SER A 375 34.42 -4.42 5.67
CA SER A 375 35.62 -4.83 4.93
C SER A 375 36.33 -6.05 5.55
N THR A 376 36.14 -6.27 6.85
CA THR A 376 36.76 -7.36 7.61
C THR A 376 35.95 -8.66 7.63
N PHE A 377 34.67 -8.64 7.25
CA PHE A 377 33.75 -9.79 7.35
C PHE A 377 33.50 -10.52 6.03
N GLU A 378 34.42 -10.37 5.06
CA GLU A 378 34.27 -10.91 3.72
C GLU A 378 34.43 -12.44 3.66
N VAL A 379 33.47 -13.12 3.03
CA VAL A 379 33.54 -14.54 2.70
C VAL A 379 33.93 -14.69 1.24
N LEU A 380 35.04 -15.37 0.98
CA LEU A 380 35.51 -15.66 -0.39
C LEU A 380 34.83 -16.93 -0.91
N ILE A 381 34.07 -16.81 -2.01
CA ILE A 381 33.38 -17.92 -2.68
C ILE A 381 33.53 -17.76 -4.19
N ASP A 382 34.06 -18.78 -4.87
CA ASP A 382 34.32 -18.79 -6.32
C ASP A 382 35.10 -17.55 -6.82
N GLY A 383 36.01 -17.01 -6.00
CA GLY A 383 36.80 -15.82 -6.31
C GLY A 383 36.10 -14.49 -6.05
N MET A 384 34.83 -14.49 -5.64
CA MET A 384 34.07 -13.29 -5.24
C MET A 384 34.06 -13.14 -3.72
N ARG A 385 34.18 -11.90 -3.25
CA ARG A 385 34.07 -11.57 -1.82
C ARG A 385 32.67 -11.06 -1.51
N LEU A 386 31.99 -11.71 -0.58
CA LEU A 386 30.62 -11.40 -0.20
C LEU A 386 30.48 -11.37 1.32
N ASN A 387 29.79 -10.37 1.84
CA ASN A 387 29.46 -10.24 3.27
C ASN A 387 27.94 -10.11 3.50
N HIS A 388 27.16 -9.74 2.47
CA HIS A 388 25.71 -9.67 2.54
C HIS A 388 25.05 -9.88 1.18
N LEU A 389 23.75 -10.16 1.20
CA LEU A 389 22.84 -10.09 0.07
C LEU A 389 21.66 -9.22 0.47
N GLN A 390 21.30 -8.27 -0.40
CA GLN A 390 20.14 -7.40 -0.19
C GLN A 390 19.09 -7.68 -1.25
N PHE A 391 17.86 -7.95 -0.83
CA PHE A 391 16.74 -8.12 -1.73
C PHE A 391 15.51 -7.36 -1.25
N ALA A 392 15.16 -6.27 -1.95
CA ALA A 392 14.04 -5.41 -1.58
C ALA A 392 14.09 -5.02 -0.09
N ASP A 393 13.19 -5.55 0.73
CA ASP A 393 13.12 -5.35 2.18
C ASP A 393 13.86 -6.40 3.04
N ASP A 394 14.36 -7.47 2.44
CA ASP A 394 15.08 -8.56 3.10
C ASP A 394 16.61 -8.39 2.99
N ILE A 395 17.32 -8.61 4.09
CA ILE A 395 18.80 -8.72 4.11
C ILE A 395 19.18 -10.10 4.62
N VAL A 396 20.18 -10.69 3.97
CA VAL A 396 20.91 -11.85 4.46
C VAL A 396 22.36 -11.46 4.70
N LEU A 397 22.81 -11.52 5.94
CA LEU A 397 24.25 -11.42 6.24
C LEU A 397 24.90 -12.79 6.04
N ILE A 398 26.12 -12.78 5.51
CA ILE A 398 26.92 -13.97 5.21
C ILE A 398 28.20 -13.85 6.01
N THR A 399 28.40 -14.76 6.97
CA THR A 399 29.63 -14.80 7.78
C THR A 399 30.13 -16.24 7.95
N ARG A 400 31.31 -16.39 8.55
CA ARG A 400 31.89 -17.69 8.90
C ARG A 400 31.73 -18.02 10.38
N SER A 401 31.72 -17.02 11.26
CA SER A 401 31.57 -17.22 12.70
C SER A 401 30.30 -16.56 13.26
N PRO A 402 29.71 -17.12 14.34
CA PRO A 402 28.66 -16.44 15.11
C PRO A 402 29.12 -15.14 15.79
N GLY A 403 30.42 -15.01 16.08
CA GLY A 403 31.01 -13.78 16.61
C GLY A 403 30.88 -12.63 15.62
N ASP A 404 31.25 -12.89 14.36
CA ASP A 404 31.16 -11.94 13.24
C ASP A 404 29.70 -11.48 13.04
N VAL A 405 28.74 -12.40 13.17
CA VAL A 405 27.31 -12.06 13.08
C VAL A 405 26.94 -11.02 14.14
N SER A 406 27.41 -11.18 15.37
CA SER A 406 27.06 -10.30 16.47
C SER A 406 27.59 -8.88 16.24
N GLU A 407 28.82 -8.76 15.76
CA GLU A 407 29.46 -7.47 15.44
C GLU A 407 28.79 -6.80 14.23
N MET A 408 28.55 -7.54 13.14
CA MET A 408 27.86 -7.01 11.96
C MET A 408 26.43 -6.57 12.28
N LEU A 409 25.70 -7.33 13.11
CA LEU A 409 24.36 -6.95 13.55
C LEU A 409 24.38 -5.68 14.41
N GLN A 410 25.40 -5.50 15.25
CA GLN A 410 25.54 -4.30 16.05
C GLN A 410 25.77 -3.07 15.18
N LEU A 411 26.71 -3.13 14.23
CA LEU A 411 26.99 -2.06 13.28
C LEU A 411 25.72 -1.70 12.46
N LEU A 412 25.03 -2.72 11.95
CA LEU A 412 23.79 -2.53 11.19
C LEU A 412 22.67 -1.94 12.04
N HIS A 413 22.61 -2.31 13.33
CA HIS A 413 21.61 -1.77 14.25
C HIS A 413 21.87 -0.30 14.56
N GLU A 414 23.13 0.09 14.73
CA GLU A 414 23.56 1.47 14.99
C GLU A 414 23.29 2.38 13.79
N GLU A 415 23.71 1.98 12.58
CA GLU A 415 23.43 2.74 11.36
C GLU A 415 21.95 2.72 10.99
N GLY A 416 21.29 1.56 11.13
CA GLY A 416 19.86 1.40 10.86
C GLY A 416 18.99 2.31 11.73
N ARG A 417 19.35 2.50 13.01
CA ARG A 417 18.63 3.43 13.90
C ARG A 417 18.67 4.86 13.39
N LYS A 418 19.77 5.31 12.77
CA LYS A 418 19.87 6.65 12.16
C LYS A 418 18.89 6.84 10.99
N ALA A 419 18.43 5.75 10.37
CA ALA A 419 17.43 5.75 9.32
C ALA A 419 15.99 5.46 9.82
N GLY A 420 15.80 5.36 11.14
CA GLY A 420 14.50 4.99 11.75
C GLY A 420 14.20 3.49 11.73
N LEU A 421 15.18 2.65 11.38
CA LEU A 421 15.01 1.20 11.26
C LEU A 421 15.42 0.49 12.54
N ASN A 422 14.53 -0.40 13.02
CA ASN A 422 14.79 -1.21 14.21
C ASN A 422 14.68 -2.70 13.86
N ILE A 423 15.75 -3.45 14.13
CA ILE A 423 15.79 -4.89 13.90
C ILE A 423 14.77 -5.59 14.81
N ASN A 424 14.04 -6.54 14.24
CA ASN A 424 13.12 -7.40 14.94
C ASN A 424 13.83 -8.69 15.35
N THR A 425 14.39 -8.68 16.55
CA THR A 425 15.13 -9.82 17.12
C THR A 425 14.32 -11.12 17.16
N MET A 426 13.00 -11.04 17.35
CA MET A 426 12.12 -12.23 17.40
C MET A 426 11.91 -12.89 16.03
N LYS A 427 11.93 -12.09 14.96
CA LYS A 427 11.70 -12.56 13.58
C LYS A 427 12.99 -12.75 12.78
N THR A 428 14.08 -12.11 13.19
CA THR A 428 15.41 -12.37 12.65
C THR A 428 15.81 -13.80 12.95
N LYS A 429 16.36 -14.51 11.97
CA LYS A 429 16.74 -15.92 12.10
C LYS A 429 18.17 -16.14 11.64
N VAL A 430 18.88 -16.97 12.38
CA VAL A 430 20.23 -17.41 12.04
C VAL A 430 20.14 -18.87 11.59
N MET A 431 20.72 -19.14 10.43
CA MET A 431 20.94 -20.48 9.91
C MET A 431 22.44 -20.71 9.83
N ARG A 432 22.90 -21.88 10.27
CA ARG A 432 24.32 -22.20 10.31
C ARG A 432 24.54 -23.65 9.92
N ASN A 433 25.65 -23.94 9.25
CA ASN A 433 26.00 -25.31 8.92
C ASN A 433 26.75 -25.99 10.09
N THR A 434 27.01 -27.28 9.96
CA THR A 434 27.71 -28.08 10.99
C THR A 434 29.15 -27.68 11.21
N PHE A 435 29.73 -26.91 10.29
CA PHE A 435 31.14 -26.50 10.33
C PHE A 435 31.32 -25.15 11.04
N SER A 436 30.26 -24.35 11.17
CA SER A 436 30.24 -23.11 11.96
C SER A 436 29.84 -23.37 13.42
N SER A 437 30.85 -23.57 14.28
CA SER A 437 30.71 -23.84 15.73
C SER A 437 30.18 -22.66 16.51
#